data_AF-A0A3L8A1Q8-F1
#
_entry.id   AF-A0A3L8A1Q8-F1
#
_cell.length_a   1.000
_cell.length_b   1.000
_cell.length_c   1.000
_cell.angle_alpha   90.00
_cell.angle_beta   90.00
_cell.angle_gamma   90.00
#
_symmetry.space_group_name_H-M   'P 1'
#
loop_
_entity.id
_entity.type
_entity.pdbx_description
1 polymer ?
#
loop_
_entity_poly.entity_id
_entity_poly.type
_entity_poly.pdbx_seq_one_letter_code
_entity_poly.pdbx_strand_id
1 'polypeptide(L)'
;MVDPKHPRGRYTGLTALKPMYVLITECGKERTSNVTVARIMQAVYEIDSNEYVTLEKCMPIRVVREAEFFAISFYKDSRIAAYFRVGKNILRMVRSGFSVENAADVMCDFFQRCKIPDVHTWTYEELRSAPQNEESSLTVDGENFRYFGCSDVMAALENIIEGKSKWLLHDFTGRDGGYMNIRRCVDAGGLTKYKVELVQWMEPRPAGYHIVISDVALLRRWLWDFATERNYPGNLSEWEEFNVEDHFRRLVFRFLGEGDNLNKEDYDER
;
A
#
# COMPACT_ATOMS: atom_id res chain seq x y z
N MET A 1 43.90 27.56 25.22
CA MET A 1 42.48 27.66 25.62
C MET A 1 41.64 27.30 24.41
N VAL A 2 40.87 26.23 24.54
CA VAL A 2 40.00 25.64 23.52
C VAL A 2 38.60 25.67 24.15
N ASP A 3 37.64 26.28 23.45
CA ASP A 3 36.23 26.29 23.86
C ASP A 3 35.65 24.87 23.69
N PRO A 4 35.18 24.19 24.76
CA PRO A 4 34.90 22.76 24.69
C PRO A 4 33.48 22.39 24.25
N LYS A 5 32.68 23.30 23.68
CA LYS A 5 31.28 22.97 23.37
C LYS A 5 30.92 22.45 21.99
N HIS A 6 31.74 22.49 20.93
CA HIS A 6 31.37 21.81 19.67
C HIS A 6 32.57 21.23 18.87
N PRO A 7 32.96 19.95 19.09
CA PRO A 7 33.90 19.25 18.21
C PRO A 7 33.25 18.28 17.21
N ARG A 8 31.92 18.18 17.13
CA ARG A 8 31.21 17.27 16.20
C ARG A 8 29.85 17.84 15.81
N GLY A 9 29.81 18.69 14.80
CA GLY A 9 28.56 19.04 14.12
C GLY A 9 28.01 17.81 13.41
N ARG A 10 27.16 17.03 14.09
CA ARG A 10 26.32 16.01 13.44
C ARG A 10 25.25 16.74 12.64
N TYR A 11 25.23 16.43 11.35
CA TYR A 11 24.33 16.93 10.33
C TYR A 11 22.86 16.93 10.76
N THR A 12 22.21 18.09 10.62
CA THR A 12 20.76 18.23 10.68
C THR A 12 20.13 17.52 9.47
N GLY A 13 19.39 16.44 9.73
CA GLY A 13 18.27 15.98 8.90
C GLY A 13 18.58 15.63 7.44
N LEU A 14 19.36 14.58 7.18
CA LEU A 14 19.13 13.78 5.98
C LEU A 14 17.95 12.87 6.28
N THR A 15 16.73 13.35 6.01
CA THR A 15 15.64 12.47 5.58
C THR A 15 16.27 11.56 4.54
N ALA A 16 16.39 10.25 4.81
CA ALA A 16 16.82 9.31 3.78
C ALA A 16 15.91 9.58 2.57
N LEU A 17 16.45 10.16 1.50
CA LEU A 17 15.68 10.56 0.34
C LEU A 17 14.90 9.32 -0.10
N LYS A 18 13.59 9.31 0.15
CA LYS A 18 12.72 8.19 -0.21
C LYS A 18 13.00 7.89 -1.68
N PRO A 19 13.28 6.62 -2.06
CA PRO A 19 13.62 6.31 -3.44
C PRO A 19 12.53 6.85 -4.37
N MET A 20 12.94 7.70 -5.31
CA MET A 20 11.98 8.39 -6.17
C MET A 20 11.44 7.50 -7.28
N TYR A 21 12.15 6.43 -7.61
CA TYR A 21 11.83 5.52 -8.69
C TYR A 21 12.03 4.06 -8.29
N VAL A 22 11.26 3.18 -8.93
CA VAL A 22 11.38 1.73 -8.87
C VAL A 22 11.53 1.22 -10.29
N LEU A 23 12.57 0.44 -10.53
CA LEU A 23 12.77 -0.30 -11.77
C LEU A 23 12.24 -1.72 -11.58
N ILE A 24 11.45 -2.18 -12.53
CA ILE A 24 10.77 -3.48 -12.53
C ILE A 24 11.22 -4.24 -13.78
N THR A 25 11.75 -5.44 -13.59
CA THR A 25 12.34 -6.32 -14.62
C THR A 25 11.79 -7.73 -14.49
N GLU A 26 12.24 -8.66 -15.34
CA GLU A 26 11.87 -10.08 -15.31
C GLU A 26 10.35 -10.33 -15.26
N CYS A 27 9.59 -9.69 -16.15
CA CYS A 27 8.13 -9.81 -16.20
C CYS A 27 7.46 -9.49 -14.83
N GLY A 28 8.03 -8.55 -14.07
CA GLY A 28 7.48 -8.10 -12.79
C GLY A 28 7.94 -8.91 -11.57
N LYS A 29 8.88 -9.83 -11.71
CA LYS A 29 9.43 -10.60 -10.59
C LYS A 29 10.48 -9.81 -9.81
N GLU A 30 11.41 -9.17 -10.51
CA GLU A 30 12.44 -8.35 -9.88
C GLU A 30 11.99 -6.88 -9.79
N ARG A 31 12.23 -6.27 -8.62
CA ARG A 31 11.98 -4.86 -8.36
C ARG A 31 13.14 -4.28 -7.58
N THR A 32 13.62 -3.10 -7.97
CA THR A 32 14.68 -2.41 -7.25
C THR A 32 14.45 -0.92 -7.18
N SER A 33 14.69 -0.34 -5.99
CA SER A 33 14.68 1.10 -5.77
C SER A 33 16.07 1.74 -5.97
N ASN A 34 17.10 0.91 -6.15
CA ASN A 34 18.46 1.36 -6.48
C ASN A 34 18.57 1.57 -8.00
N VAL A 35 17.84 2.55 -8.51
CA VAL A 35 17.73 2.87 -9.93
C VAL A 35 18.85 3.82 -10.35
N THR A 36 19.57 3.47 -11.40
CA THR A 36 20.57 4.32 -12.06
C THR A 36 20.36 4.29 -13.56
N VAL A 37 20.90 5.28 -14.28
CA VAL A 37 20.88 5.29 -15.76
C VAL A 37 21.46 3.99 -16.32
N ALA A 38 22.59 3.52 -15.79
CA ALA A 38 23.22 2.28 -16.24
C ALA A 38 22.30 1.06 -16.07
N ARG A 39 21.53 0.98 -14.97
CA ARG A 39 20.57 -0.12 -14.76
C ARG A 39 19.34 -0.02 -15.66
N ILE A 40 18.84 1.18 -15.91
CA ILE A 40 17.74 1.40 -16.87
C ILE A 40 18.19 0.95 -18.26
N MET A 41 19.35 1.43 -18.70
CA MET A 41 19.96 1.05 -19.99
C MET A 41 20.10 -0.47 -20.06
N GLN A 42 20.77 -1.10 -19.09
CA GLN A 42 20.96 -2.54 -19.08
C GLN A 42 19.63 -3.30 -19.21
N ALA A 43 18.62 -2.95 -18.38
CA ALA A 43 17.33 -3.61 -18.42
C ALA A 43 16.65 -3.49 -19.80
N VAL A 44 16.71 -2.31 -20.42
CA VAL A 44 16.13 -2.04 -21.74
C VAL A 44 16.90 -2.75 -22.87
N TYR A 45 18.23 -2.82 -22.82
CA TYR A 45 19.02 -3.57 -23.79
C TYR A 45 18.88 -5.09 -23.63
N GLU A 46 18.54 -5.57 -22.43
CA GLU A 46 18.23 -6.96 -22.12
C GLU A 46 16.72 -7.26 -22.21
N ILE A 47 15.96 -6.49 -23.01
CA ILE A 47 14.50 -6.59 -23.09
C ILE A 47 14.00 -7.99 -23.49
N ASP A 48 14.75 -8.71 -24.32
CA ASP A 48 14.40 -10.08 -24.73
C ASP A 48 14.33 -11.03 -23.53
N SER A 49 15.21 -10.86 -22.55
CA SER A 49 15.22 -11.62 -21.29
C SER A 49 14.16 -11.13 -20.31
N ASN A 50 13.94 -9.81 -20.26
CA ASN A 50 13.05 -9.17 -19.29
C ASN A 50 11.56 -9.26 -19.65
N GLU A 51 11.23 -9.50 -20.92
CA GLU A 51 9.91 -9.38 -21.55
C GLU A 51 9.31 -7.97 -21.55
N TYR A 52 9.38 -7.29 -20.41
CA TYR A 52 9.11 -5.88 -20.27
C TYR A 52 9.97 -5.26 -19.16
N VAL A 53 10.21 -3.96 -19.28
CA VAL A 53 10.87 -3.14 -18.27
C VAL A 53 9.93 -2.01 -17.90
N THR A 54 9.68 -1.80 -16.61
CA THR A 54 8.88 -0.66 -16.13
C THR A 54 9.69 0.21 -15.19
N LEU A 55 9.67 1.52 -15.45
CA LEU A 55 10.18 2.52 -14.54
C LEU A 55 8.99 3.27 -13.94
N GLU A 56 8.76 3.08 -12.65
CA GLU A 56 7.70 3.73 -11.90
C GLU A 56 8.26 4.82 -10.99
N LYS A 57 7.58 5.97 -10.92
CA LYS A 57 7.92 7.07 -10.02
C LYS A 57 7.01 7.02 -8.79
N CYS A 58 7.62 6.92 -7.61
CA CYS A 58 6.91 6.81 -6.33
C CYS A 58 6.06 8.05 -6.01
N MET A 59 6.47 9.22 -6.50
CA MET A 59 5.70 10.46 -6.44
C MET A 59 5.34 10.89 -7.87
N PRO A 60 4.10 10.64 -8.32
CA PRO A 60 3.65 10.98 -9.66
C PRO A 60 3.88 12.45 -10.03
N ILE A 61 4.12 12.71 -11.31
CA ILE A 61 4.22 14.05 -11.87
C ILE A 61 2.81 14.56 -12.15
N ARG A 62 2.40 15.62 -11.46
CA ARG A 62 1.12 16.27 -11.74
C ARG A 62 1.16 16.93 -13.12
N VAL A 63 0.26 16.50 -14.02
CA VAL A 63 0.12 17.04 -15.37
C VAL A 63 -0.91 18.17 -15.37
N VAL A 64 -2.09 17.88 -14.82
CA VAL A 64 -3.17 18.84 -14.53
C VAL A 64 -3.82 18.46 -13.19
N ARG A 65 -4.86 19.18 -12.74
CA ARG A 65 -5.44 19.01 -11.40
C ARG A 65 -5.87 17.56 -11.11
N GLU A 66 -6.49 16.88 -12.07
CA GLU A 66 -7.01 15.52 -11.90
C GLU A 66 -6.14 14.43 -12.56
N ALA A 67 -5.01 14.79 -13.18
CA ALA A 67 -4.18 13.85 -13.95
C ALA A 67 -2.72 13.85 -13.51
N GLU A 68 -2.19 12.65 -13.25
CA GLU A 68 -0.82 12.44 -12.80
C GLU A 68 -0.13 11.38 -13.66
N PHE A 69 1.11 11.62 -14.08
CA PHE A 69 1.95 10.68 -14.79
C PHE A 69 2.88 9.95 -13.83
N PHE A 70 2.91 8.62 -13.86
CA PHE A 70 3.63 7.86 -12.83
C PHE A 70 4.52 6.73 -13.33
N ALA A 71 4.38 6.24 -14.55
CA ALA A 71 5.24 5.15 -15.04
C ALA A 71 5.42 5.14 -16.57
N ILE A 72 6.53 4.52 -16.99
CA ILE A 72 6.80 4.14 -18.38
C ILE A 72 7.16 2.66 -18.42
N SER A 73 6.62 1.93 -19.38
CA SER A 73 7.01 0.54 -19.68
C SER A 73 7.49 0.39 -21.12
N PHE A 74 8.51 -0.43 -21.34
CA PHE A 74 8.95 -0.88 -22.65
C PHE A 74 8.84 -2.40 -22.72
N TYR A 75 8.40 -2.92 -23.87
CA TYR A 75 8.09 -4.33 -24.08
C TYR A 75 8.96 -4.94 -25.19
N LYS A 76 9.21 -6.25 -25.11
CA LYS A 76 10.00 -7.00 -26.12
C LYS A 76 9.45 -6.91 -27.54
N ASP A 77 8.15 -6.66 -27.69
CA ASP A 77 7.50 -6.45 -28.98
C ASP A 77 7.60 -5.00 -29.52
N SER A 78 8.59 -4.24 -29.01
CA SER A 78 8.86 -2.86 -29.40
C SER A 78 7.72 -1.88 -29.11
N ARG A 79 6.82 -2.23 -28.17
CA ARG A 79 5.84 -1.29 -27.63
C ARG A 79 6.43 -0.50 -26.47
N ILE A 80 6.06 0.77 -26.37
CA ILE A 80 6.25 1.59 -25.19
C ILE A 80 4.89 2.05 -24.67
N ALA A 81 4.75 2.13 -23.35
CA ALA A 81 3.54 2.55 -22.68
C ALA A 81 3.84 3.63 -21.64
N ALA A 82 2.98 4.65 -21.60
CA ALA A 82 3.00 5.75 -20.65
C ALA A 82 1.72 5.66 -19.80
N TYR A 83 1.89 5.73 -18.47
CA TYR A 83 0.80 5.51 -17.52
C TYR A 83 0.40 6.79 -16.80
N PHE A 84 -0.89 7.07 -16.86
CA PHE A 84 -1.52 8.22 -16.22
C PHE A 84 -2.58 7.76 -15.24
N ARG A 85 -2.65 8.40 -14.08
CA ARG A 85 -3.80 8.31 -13.18
C ARG A 85 -4.69 9.51 -13.44
N VAL A 86 -5.95 9.27 -13.79
CA VAL A 86 -6.96 10.32 -13.97
C VAL A 86 -8.13 10.03 -13.03
N GLY A 87 -8.23 10.79 -11.94
CA GLY A 87 -9.13 10.47 -10.83
C GLY A 87 -8.81 9.08 -10.24
N LYS A 88 -9.77 8.15 -10.28
CA LYS A 88 -9.62 6.76 -9.82
C LYS A 88 -9.15 5.78 -10.92
N ASN A 89 -9.05 6.23 -12.16
CA ASN A 89 -8.77 5.37 -13.31
C ASN A 89 -7.29 5.42 -13.70
N ILE A 90 -6.77 4.32 -14.23
CA ILE A 90 -5.44 4.25 -14.84
C ILE A 90 -5.61 4.21 -16.36
N LEU A 91 -5.05 5.22 -17.02
CA LEU A 91 -4.98 5.29 -18.48
C LEU A 91 -3.61 4.84 -18.95
N ARG A 92 -3.58 4.05 -20.02
CA ARG A 92 -2.35 3.63 -20.68
C ARG A 92 -2.34 4.17 -22.11
N MET A 93 -1.34 4.99 -22.42
CA MET A 93 -1.03 5.43 -23.78
C MET A 93 0.05 4.51 -24.33
N VAL A 94 -0.15 3.92 -25.51
CA VAL A 94 0.77 2.93 -26.10
C VAL A 94 1.18 3.33 -27.50
N ARG A 95 2.45 3.13 -27.84
CA ARG A 95 2.94 3.24 -29.22
C ARG A 95 3.84 2.06 -29.56
N SER A 96 3.67 1.53 -30.77
CA SER A 96 4.50 0.43 -31.31
C SER A 96 5.66 0.97 -32.15
N GLY A 97 6.67 0.15 -32.39
CA GLY A 97 7.80 0.47 -33.26
C GLY A 97 8.89 1.33 -32.61
N PHE A 98 9.02 1.29 -31.28
CA PHE A 98 10.13 1.91 -30.58
C PHE A 98 11.39 1.06 -30.71
N SER A 99 12.51 1.67 -31.12
CA SER A 99 13.81 1.02 -30.99
C SER A 99 14.25 0.97 -29.54
N VAL A 100 15.17 0.06 -29.22
CA VAL A 100 15.76 -0.08 -27.89
C VAL A 100 16.42 1.23 -27.44
N GLU A 101 17.12 1.91 -28.34
CA GLU A 101 17.79 3.18 -28.09
C GLU A 101 16.77 4.28 -27.73
N ASN A 102 15.72 4.42 -28.53
CA ASN A 102 14.67 5.42 -28.30
C ASN A 102 13.92 5.16 -26.99
N ALA A 103 13.67 3.89 -26.66
CA ALA A 103 13.05 3.53 -25.38
C ALA A 103 13.96 3.87 -24.20
N ALA A 104 15.25 3.55 -24.31
CA ALA A 104 16.22 3.85 -23.27
C ALA A 104 16.38 5.36 -23.04
N ASP A 105 16.42 6.16 -24.11
CA ASP A 105 16.44 7.63 -24.05
C ASP A 105 15.21 8.17 -23.32
N VAL A 106 14.01 7.74 -23.70
CA VAL A 106 12.75 8.18 -23.07
C VAL A 106 12.72 7.82 -21.57
N MET A 107 13.11 6.59 -21.22
CA MET A 107 13.11 6.15 -19.81
C MET A 107 14.19 6.88 -18.98
N CYS A 108 15.35 7.15 -19.56
CA CYS A 108 16.41 7.92 -18.89
C CYS A 108 16.02 9.40 -18.73
N ASP A 109 15.40 10.00 -19.74
CA ASP A 109 14.85 11.36 -19.68
C ASP A 109 13.78 11.48 -18.57
N PHE A 110 12.90 10.48 -18.46
CA PHE A 110 11.93 10.42 -17.37
C PHE A 110 12.62 10.34 -16.00
N PHE A 111 13.59 9.44 -15.83
CA PHE A 111 14.35 9.28 -14.59
C PHE A 111 15.07 10.57 -14.18
N GLN A 112 15.86 11.16 -15.08
CA GLN A 112 16.76 12.26 -14.77
C GLN A 112 16.06 13.63 -14.71
N ARG A 113 15.04 13.85 -15.56
CA ARG A 113 14.46 15.18 -15.78
C ARG A 113 12.99 15.26 -15.45
N CYS A 114 12.36 14.17 -15.01
CA CYS A 114 10.91 14.09 -14.87
C CYS A 114 10.19 14.46 -16.20
N LYS A 115 10.82 14.17 -17.34
CA LYS A 115 10.27 14.52 -18.65
C LYS A 115 9.18 13.51 -19.01
N ILE A 116 7.99 14.03 -19.30
CA ILE A 116 6.86 13.24 -19.79
C ILE A 116 7.03 13.09 -21.32
N PRO A 117 6.90 11.88 -21.88
CA PRO A 117 6.96 11.70 -23.33
C PRO A 117 5.78 12.43 -24.01
N ASP A 118 6.00 12.90 -25.23
CA ASP A 118 4.91 13.38 -26.08
C ASP A 118 4.05 12.18 -26.54
N VAL A 119 2.86 12.07 -25.96
CA VAL A 119 1.91 10.97 -26.19
C VAL A 119 0.73 11.33 -27.10
N HIS A 120 0.72 12.51 -27.73
CA HIS A 120 -0.45 12.97 -28.51
C HIS A 120 -0.77 12.08 -29.71
N THR A 121 0.22 11.35 -30.22
CA THR A 121 0.10 10.41 -31.36
C THR A 121 -0.01 8.95 -30.93
N TRP A 122 -0.05 8.67 -29.62
CA TRP A 122 -0.06 7.32 -29.09
C TRP A 122 -1.51 6.82 -29.01
N THR A 123 -1.68 5.50 -29.14
CA THR A 123 -2.98 4.87 -29.06
C THR A 123 -3.41 4.79 -27.60
N TYR A 124 -4.63 5.24 -27.33
CA TYR A 124 -5.26 5.05 -26.03
C TYR A 124 -5.70 3.59 -25.87
N GLU A 125 -5.26 2.97 -24.77
CA GLU A 125 -5.78 1.67 -24.33
C GLU A 125 -6.37 1.84 -22.93
N GLU A 126 -7.69 1.70 -22.83
CA GLU A 126 -8.34 1.60 -21.53
C GLU A 126 -7.90 0.29 -20.87
N LEU A 127 -7.00 0.40 -19.90
CA LEU A 127 -6.81 -0.68 -18.97
C LEU A 127 -8.07 -0.72 -18.12
N ARG A 128 -8.99 -1.65 -18.44
CA ARG A 128 -9.84 -2.19 -17.39
C ARG A 128 -8.88 -2.62 -16.29
N SER A 129 -9.09 -2.14 -15.07
CA SER A 129 -8.42 -2.67 -13.89
C SER A 129 -8.35 -4.18 -14.10
N ALA A 130 -7.15 -4.75 -14.00
CA ALA A 130 -7.00 -6.20 -14.09
C ALA A 130 -8.13 -6.83 -13.26
N PRO A 131 -8.76 -7.95 -13.69
CA PRO A 131 -9.67 -8.66 -12.81
C PRO A 131 -8.96 -8.77 -11.47
N GLN A 132 -9.62 -8.31 -10.39
CA GLN A 132 -9.04 -8.26 -9.06
C GLN A 132 -8.57 -9.68 -8.71
N ASN A 133 -7.32 -9.99 -9.03
CA ASN A 133 -6.57 -10.98 -8.30
C ASN A 133 -6.62 -10.51 -6.86
N GLU A 134 -6.74 -11.43 -5.92
CA GLU A 134 -6.89 -11.14 -4.50
C GLU A 134 -5.87 -10.09 -4.05
N GLU A 135 -6.30 -8.83 -4.01
CA GLU A 135 -5.44 -7.70 -3.69
C GLU A 135 -5.39 -7.64 -2.19
N SER A 136 -4.22 -7.94 -1.65
CA SER A 136 -3.93 -7.67 -0.26
C SER A 136 -3.41 -6.25 -0.10
N SER A 137 -3.90 -5.56 0.93
CA SER A 137 -3.43 -4.24 1.32
C SER A 137 -2.95 -4.25 2.77
N LEU A 138 -1.97 -3.40 3.04
CA LEU A 138 -1.47 -3.15 4.39
C LEU A 138 -1.50 -1.64 4.61
N THR A 139 -2.12 -1.21 5.69
CA THR A 139 -2.14 0.17 6.15
C THR A 139 -1.54 0.23 7.54
N VAL A 140 -0.62 1.16 7.80
CA VAL A 140 -0.04 1.38 9.14
C VAL A 140 -0.17 2.86 9.47
N ASP A 141 -0.84 3.17 10.58
CA ASP A 141 -1.08 4.55 11.03
C ASP A 141 -1.68 5.49 9.95
N GLY A 142 -2.43 4.92 9.00
CA GLY A 142 -3.06 5.65 7.89
C GLY A 142 -2.19 5.76 6.63
N GLU A 143 -0.96 5.25 6.65
CA GLU A 143 -0.12 5.11 5.47
C GLU A 143 -0.37 3.78 4.77
N ASN A 144 -0.69 3.82 3.47
CA ASN A 144 -0.95 2.64 2.65
C ASN A 144 0.35 2.11 2.02
N PHE A 145 0.60 0.82 2.21
CA PHE A 145 1.75 0.10 1.67
C PHE A 145 1.31 -0.70 0.45
N ARG A 146 1.75 -0.25 -0.73
CA ARG A 146 1.38 -0.88 -2.01
C ARG A 146 2.14 -2.16 -2.31
N TYR A 147 3.33 -2.31 -1.76
CA TYR A 147 4.18 -3.49 -1.93
C TYR A 147 4.69 -3.89 -0.55
N PHE A 148 4.31 -5.07 -0.11
CA PHE A 148 4.68 -5.62 1.19
C PHE A 148 4.64 -7.15 1.13
N GLY A 149 5.46 -7.80 1.94
CA GLY A 149 5.39 -9.23 2.21
C GLY A 149 5.06 -9.51 3.68
N CYS A 150 5.04 -10.79 4.05
CA CYS A 150 4.78 -11.21 5.44
C CYS A 150 5.75 -10.56 6.43
N SER A 151 7.03 -10.42 6.06
CA SER A 151 8.03 -9.75 6.90
C SER A 151 7.69 -8.30 7.20
N ASP A 152 7.09 -7.57 6.24
CA ASP A 152 6.71 -6.18 6.42
C ASP A 152 5.48 -6.05 7.35
N VAL A 153 4.51 -6.98 7.21
CA VAL A 153 3.35 -7.08 8.11
C VAL A 153 3.81 -7.34 9.55
N MET A 154 4.74 -8.28 9.74
CA MET A 154 5.27 -8.58 11.06
C MET A 154 6.11 -7.43 11.63
N ALA A 155 6.90 -6.74 10.79
CA ALA A 155 7.62 -5.54 11.22
C ALA A 155 6.67 -4.41 11.66
N ALA A 156 5.53 -4.25 10.98
CA ALA A 156 4.49 -3.32 11.41
C ALA A 156 3.91 -3.69 12.78
N LEU A 157 3.68 -4.98 13.04
CA LEU A 157 3.24 -5.45 14.34
C LEU A 157 4.28 -5.19 15.44
N GLU A 158 5.57 -5.45 15.18
CA GLU A 158 6.64 -5.15 16.15
C GLU A 158 6.71 -3.65 16.46
N ASN A 159 6.54 -2.78 15.45
CA ASN A 159 6.46 -1.34 15.68
C ASN A 159 5.28 -0.96 16.60
N ILE A 160 4.14 -1.66 16.51
CA ILE A 160 3.01 -1.46 17.42
C ILE A 160 3.35 -1.93 18.84
N ILE A 161 3.98 -3.10 18.99
CA ILE A 161 4.39 -3.67 20.29
C ILE A 161 5.42 -2.76 20.99
N GLU A 162 6.37 -2.23 20.23
CA GLU A 162 7.40 -1.29 20.72
C GLU A 162 6.88 0.13 20.94
N GLY A 163 5.70 0.46 20.41
CA GLY A 163 5.03 1.75 20.63
C GLY A 163 5.44 2.84 19.65
N LYS A 164 6.10 2.44 18.56
CA LYS A 164 6.45 3.29 17.42
C LYS A 164 5.23 3.55 16.53
N SER A 165 4.29 2.60 16.47
CA SER A 165 3.05 2.69 15.70
C SER A 165 1.82 2.46 16.57
N LYS A 166 0.67 3.00 16.15
CA LYS A 166 -0.59 2.90 16.90
C LYS A 166 -1.46 1.76 16.39
N TRP A 167 -1.54 1.57 15.07
CA TRP A 167 -2.36 0.52 14.49
C TRP A 167 -1.89 0.07 13.11
N LEU A 168 -2.29 -1.13 12.74
CA LEU A 168 -2.21 -1.66 11.38
C LEU A 168 -3.56 -2.25 10.96
N LEU A 169 -3.83 -2.20 9.66
CA LEU A 169 -4.93 -2.89 9.01
C LEU A 169 -4.33 -3.71 7.86
N HIS A 170 -4.50 -5.02 7.95
CA HIS A 170 -4.16 -5.94 6.87
C HIS A 170 -5.46 -6.49 6.28
N ASP A 171 -5.69 -6.19 5.01
CA ASP A 171 -6.91 -6.56 4.27
C ASP A 171 -6.52 -7.41 3.07
N PHE A 172 -7.41 -8.31 2.64
CA PHE A 172 -7.33 -8.91 1.32
C PHE A 172 -8.71 -9.11 0.70
N THR A 173 -8.79 -8.78 -0.58
CA THR A 173 -9.98 -8.98 -1.41
C THR A 173 -10.00 -10.40 -1.95
N GLY A 174 -11.14 -11.09 -1.96
CA GLY A 174 -11.25 -12.50 -2.39
C GLY A 174 -12.60 -13.12 -2.01
N ARG A 175 -12.88 -14.36 -2.48
CA ARG A 175 -14.12 -15.09 -2.14
C ARG A 175 -14.25 -15.31 -0.63
N ASP A 176 -13.13 -15.57 0.03
CA ASP A 176 -13.01 -15.70 1.48
C ASP A 176 -12.19 -14.52 2.04
N GLY A 177 -12.43 -13.32 1.47
CA GLY A 177 -11.73 -12.09 1.82
C GLY A 177 -11.98 -11.65 3.25
N GLY A 178 -11.18 -10.70 3.74
CA GLY A 178 -11.39 -10.14 5.05
C GLY A 178 -10.27 -9.22 5.47
N TYR A 179 -10.40 -8.67 6.67
CA TYR A 179 -9.33 -7.87 7.26
C TYR A 179 -9.07 -8.25 8.71
N MET A 180 -7.83 -7.99 9.14
CA MET A 180 -7.42 -7.96 10.52
C MET A 180 -6.85 -6.57 10.84
N ASN A 181 -7.47 -5.90 11.81
CA ASN A 181 -7.04 -4.61 12.34
C ASN A 181 -6.49 -4.82 13.75
N ILE A 182 -5.27 -4.36 14.00
CA ILE A 182 -4.61 -4.45 15.30
C ILE A 182 -4.26 -3.04 15.74
N ARG A 183 -4.76 -2.66 16.92
CA ARG A 183 -4.52 -1.35 17.51
C ARG A 183 -3.99 -1.46 18.92
N ARG A 184 -2.88 -0.78 19.18
CA ARG A 184 -2.38 -0.59 20.55
C ARG A 184 -3.34 0.28 21.35
N CYS A 185 -3.65 -0.16 22.56
CA CYS A 185 -4.32 0.65 23.56
C CYS A 185 -3.64 0.48 24.92
N VAL A 186 -3.97 1.36 25.84
CA VAL A 186 -3.56 1.28 27.24
C VAL A 186 -4.84 1.16 28.05
N ASP A 187 -4.89 0.22 28.97
CA ASP A 187 -6.04 0.09 29.87
C ASP A 187 -5.98 1.12 31.02
N ALA A 188 -7.03 1.16 31.84
CA ALA A 188 -7.11 2.08 32.97
C ALA A 188 -5.96 1.88 34.00
N GLY A 189 -5.33 0.70 34.02
CA GLY A 189 -4.20 0.36 34.88
C GLY A 189 -2.83 0.70 34.29
N GLY A 190 -2.78 1.31 33.10
CA GLY A 190 -1.52 1.63 32.42
C GLY A 190 -0.88 0.44 31.71
N LEU A 191 -1.54 -0.73 31.68
CA LEU A 191 -1.03 -1.91 30.99
C LEU A 191 -1.33 -1.82 29.50
N THR A 192 -0.31 -2.15 28.69
CA THR A 192 -0.48 -2.19 27.24
C THR A 192 -1.34 -3.39 26.85
N LYS A 193 -2.36 -3.12 26.04
CA LYS A 193 -3.26 -4.10 25.45
C LYS A 193 -3.40 -3.84 23.96
N TYR A 194 -3.96 -4.81 23.25
CA TYR A 194 -4.18 -4.74 21.81
C TYR A 194 -5.64 -5.02 21.53
N LYS A 195 -6.31 -4.06 20.89
CA LYS A 195 -7.63 -4.26 20.30
C LYS A 195 -7.42 -4.90 18.94
N VAL A 196 -7.97 -6.09 18.76
CA VAL A 196 -7.97 -6.80 17.49
C VAL A 196 -9.40 -6.83 16.99
N GLU A 197 -9.58 -6.48 15.73
CA GLU A 197 -10.85 -6.56 15.01
C GLU A 197 -10.61 -7.38 13.76
N LEU A 198 -11.50 -8.34 13.51
CA LEU A 198 -11.42 -9.28 12.41
C LEU A 198 -12.75 -9.30 11.68
N VAL A 199 -12.73 -9.16 10.36
CA VAL A 199 -13.91 -9.35 9.52
C VAL A 199 -13.61 -10.37 8.44
N GLN A 200 -14.58 -11.25 8.21
CA GLN A 200 -14.57 -12.26 7.16
C GLN A 200 -15.74 -11.99 6.22
N TRP A 201 -15.47 -11.75 4.93
CA TRP A 201 -16.44 -11.45 3.88
C TRP A 201 -17.14 -12.71 3.35
N MET A 202 -17.48 -13.65 4.25
CA MET A 202 -18.11 -14.92 3.90
C MET A 202 -19.56 -14.76 3.43
N GLU A 203 -20.01 -15.69 2.59
CA GLU A 203 -21.43 -15.85 2.20
C GLU A 203 -22.15 -16.81 3.17
N PRO A 204 -23.45 -16.60 3.51
CA PRO A 204 -24.36 -15.59 2.98
C PRO A 204 -24.31 -14.24 3.71
N ARG A 205 -23.54 -14.12 4.80
CA ARG A 205 -23.39 -12.90 5.60
C ARG A 205 -21.97 -12.79 6.14
N PRO A 206 -21.38 -11.59 6.12
CA PRO A 206 -20.06 -11.37 6.70
C PRO A 206 -20.08 -11.57 8.22
N ALA A 207 -18.97 -12.07 8.76
CA ALA A 207 -18.78 -12.29 10.19
C ALA A 207 -17.75 -11.31 10.74
N GLY A 208 -18.06 -10.65 11.86
CA GLY A 208 -17.20 -9.67 12.51
C GLY A 208 -16.92 -10.06 13.95
N TYR A 209 -15.66 -9.96 14.36
CA TYR A 209 -15.20 -10.32 15.70
C TYR A 209 -14.26 -9.24 16.25
N HIS A 210 -14.32 -8.98 17.55
CA HIS A 210 -13.31 -8.17 18.23
C HIS A 210 -12.88 -8.77 19.56
N ILE A 211 -11.65 -8.50 19.95
CA ILE A 211 -11.10 -8.92 21.23
C ILE A 211 -10.08 -7.90 21.74
N VAL A 212 -9.90 -7.86 23.06
CA VAL A 212 -8.81 -7.13 23.71
C VAL A 212 -7.86 -8.13 24.35
N ILE A 213 -6.61 -8.14 23.91
CA ILE A 213 -5.61 -9.11 24.36
C ILE A 213 -4.32 -8.45 24.85
N SER A 214 -3.62 -9.12 25.77
CA SER A 214 -2.27 -8.73 26.23
C SER A 214 -1.18 -9.70 25.78
N ASP A 215 -1.54 -10.91 25.36
CA ASP A 215 -0.61 -11.92 24.85
C ASP A 215 -0.08 -11.56 23.47
N VAL A 216 1.16 -11.07 23.46
CA VAL A 216 1.89 -10.70 22.25
C VAL A 216 2.27 -11.92 21.40
N ALA A 217 2.55 -13.07 22.02
CA ALA A 217 2.92 -14.28 21.28
C ALA A 217 1.73 -14.81 20.48
N LEU A 218 0.53 -14.77 21.07
CA LEU A 218 -0.70 -15.13 20.38
C LEU A 218 -1.01 -14.17 19.23
N LEU A 219 -0.84 -12.86 19.46
CA LEU A 219 -1.02 -11.83 18.43
C LEU A 219 -0.08 -12.02 17.23
N ARG A 220 1.20 -12.34 17.49
CA ARG A 220 2.19 -12.66 16.45
C ARG A 220 1.77 -13.87 15.63
N ARG A 221 1.32 -14.94 16.30
CA ARG A 221 0.86 -16.16 15.64
C ARG A 221 -0.34 -15.89 14.73
N TRP A 222 -1.36 -15.22 15.25
CA TRP A 222 -2.55 -14.87 14.47
C TRP A 222 -2.23 -14.03 13.24
N LEU A 223 -1.41 -13.00 13.38
CA LEU A 223 -1.06 -12.16 12.23
C LEU A 223 -0.15 -12.88 11.24
N TRP A 224 0.75 -13.74 11.72
CA TRP A 224 1.57 -14.59 10.86
C TRP A 224 0.70 -15.52 10.03
N ASP A 225 -0.15 -16.32 10.66
CA ASP A 225 -1.05 -17.29 10.00
C ASP A 225 -1.98 -16.58 9.00
N PHE A 226 -2.48 -15.39 9.37
CA PHE A 226 -3.30 -14.55 8.50
C PHE A 226 -2.51 -14.02 7.29
N ALA A 227 -1.28 -13.56 7.48
CA ALA A 227 -0.46 -12.98 6.42
C ALA A 227 0.12 -14.05 5.46
N THR A 228 0.48 -15.24 5.95
CA THR A 228 1.13 -16.28 5.14
C THR A 228 0.14 -17.25 4.51
N GLU A 229 -0.86 -17.68 5.28
CA GLU A 229 -1.77 -18.78 4.90
C GLU A 229 -3.22 -18.31 4.72
N ARG A 230 -3.51 -17.03 5.02
CA ARG A 230 -4.87 -16.48 5.09
C ARG A 230 -5.77 -17.26 6.05
N ASN A 231 -5.14 -17.82 7.09
CA ASN A 231 -5.82 -18.58 8.11
C ASN A 231 -6.34 -17.64 9.20
N TYR A 232 -7.64 -17.68 9.42
CA TYR A 232 -8.27 -16.93 10.49
C TYR A 232 -7.97 -17.57 11.86
N PRO A 233 -7.91 -16.78 12.95
CA PRO A 233 -7.77 -17.30 14.30
C PRO A 233 -8.79 -18.40 14.61
N GLY A 234 -8.31 -19.61 14.96
CA GLY A 234 -9.16 -20.78 15.16
C GLY A 234 -9.93 -20.87 16.49
N ASN A 235 -9.70 -19.96 17.45
CA ASN A 235 -10.43 -19.92 18.72
C ASN A 235 -11.15 -18.59 18.92
N LEU A 236 -12.30 -18.45 18.25
CA LEU A 236 -13.15 -17.24 18.29
C LEU A 236 -14.10 -17.22 19.50
N SER A 237 -14.07 -18.24 20.37
CA SER A 237 -14.99 -18.33 21.53
C SER A 237 -14.78 -17.23 22.57
N GLU A 238 -13.57 -16.66 22.64
CA GLU A 238 -13.23 -15.52 23.49
C GLU A 238 -13.41 -14.18 22.77
N TRP A 239 -13.83 -14.19 21.50
CA TRP A 239 -14.05 -12.98 20.72
C TRP A 239 -15.51 -12.56 20.84
N GLU A 240 -15.72 -11.25 20.96
CA GLU A 240 -17.06 -10.66 20.90
C GLU A 240 -17.46 -10.51 19.43
N GLU A 241 -18.57 -11.15 19.06
CA GLU A 241 -19.14 -11.04 17.72
C GLU A 241 -19.87 -9.70 17.54
N PHE A 242 -19.76 -9.10 16.36
CA PHE A 242 -20.50 -7.90 16.01
C PHE A 242 -21.14 -7.98 14.63
N ASN A 243 -22.27 -7.29 14.46
CA ASN A 243 -22.93 -7.18 13.16
C ASN A 243 -22.13 -6.23 12.26
N VAL A 244 -21.51 -6.79 11.22
CA VAL A 244 -20.63 -6.07 10.30
C VAL A 244 -21.38 -4.95 9.55
N GLU A 245 -22.60 -5.19 9.07
CA GLU A 245 -23.38 -4.20 8.33
C GLU A 245 -23.77 -3.00 9.21
N ASP A 246 -24.25 -3.26 10.43
CA ASP A 246 -24.61 -2.21 11.39
C ASP A 246 -23.36 -1.42 11.83
N HIS A 247 -22.24 -2.11 12.08
CA HIS A 247 -20.97 -1.47 12.42
C HIS A 247 -20.52 -0.47 11.35
N PHE A 248 -20.48 -0.88 10.09
CA PHE A 248 -20.08 0.01 9.00
C PHE A 248 -21.11 1.10 8.71
N ARG A 249 -22.40 0.80 8.84
CA ARG A 249 -23.47 1.81 8.72
C ARG A 249 -23.30 2.92 9.76
N ARG A 250 -23.04 2.57 11.03
CA ARG A 250 -22.78 3.54 12.11
C ARG A 250 -21.50 4.34 11.88
N LEU A 251 -20.46 3.73 11.32
CA LEU A 251 -19.24 4.45 10.92
C LEU A 251 -19.56 5.52 9.87
N VAL A 252 -20.29 5.17 8.81
CA VAL A 252 -20.68 6.12 7.75
C VAL A 252 -21.49 7.28 8.32
N PHE A 253 -22.49 7.02 9.17
CA PHE A 253 -23.27 8.09 9.81
C PHE A 253 -22.43 9.02 10.69
N ARG A 254 -21.45 8.47 11.43
CA ARG A 254 -20.51 9.26 12.22
C ARG A 254 -19.63 10.17 11.35
N PHE A 255 -19.17 9.67 10.20
CA PHE A 255 -18.34 10.44 9.28
C PHE A 255 -19.11 11.50 8.50
N LEU A 256 -20.40 11.27 8.21
CA LEU A 256 -21.27 12.23 7.52
C LEU A 256 -21.85 13.31 8.44
N GLY A 257 -21.57 13.27 9.75
CA GLY A 257 -22.04 14.29 10.69
C GLY A 257 -23.54 14.23 11.00
N GLU A 258 -24.25 13.19 10.57
CA GLU A 258 -25.66 12.97 10.87
C GLU A 258 -25.88 12.32 12.26
N GLY A 259 -24.81 12.15 13.03
CA GLY A 259 -24.79 11.39 14.29
C GLY A 259 -24.95 12.19 15.59
N ASP A 260 -25.25 13.49 15.55
CA ASP A 260 -25.45 14.30 16.77
C ASP A 260 -26.92 14.51 17.16
N ASN A 261 -27.89 13.91 16.44
CA ASN A 261 -29.33 14.04 16.75
C ASN A 261 -30.08 12.74 17.04
N LEU A 262 -29.38 11.63 17.27
CA LEU A 262 -30.03 10.37 17.69
C LEU A 262 -29.23 9.77 18.84
N ASN A 263 -29.45 10.32 20.04
CA ASN A 263 -29.47 9.62 21.34
C ASN A 263 -29.47 10.64 22.47
N LYS A 264 -30.63 11.22 22.75
CA LYS A 264 -30.89 11.88 24.03
C LYS A 264 -32.25 11.58 24.67
N GLU A 265 -33.05 10.65 24.10
CA GLU A 265 -34.39 10.39 24.65
C GLU A 265 -34.72 8.92 25.01
N ASP A 266 -33.87 7.91 24.75
CA ASP A 266 -34.25 6.51 25.07
C ASP A 266 -33.50 5.89 26.28
N TYR A 267 -33.09 6.71 27.25
CA TYR A 267 -32.62 6.22 28.56
C TYR A 267 -33.45 6.72 29.75
N ASP A 268 -34.72 7.03 29.52
CA ASP A 268 -35.73 7.08 30.56
C ASP A 268 -37.00 6.41 30.04
N GLU A 269 -37.12 5.10 30.25
CA GLU A 269 -38.30 4.44 30.84
C GLU A 269 -38.26 2.91 30.62
N ARG A 270 -38.25 2.21 31.76
CA ARG A 270 -38.54 0.78 32.05
C ARG A 270 -37.39 -0.21 32.10
#